data_AF-A0A2E6WTJ0-F1
#
_entry.id   AF-A0A2E6WTJ0-F1
#
_cell.length_a   1.000
_cell.length_b   1.000
_cell.length_c   1.000
_cell.angle_alpha   90.00
_cell.angle_beta   90.00
_cell.angle_gamma   90.00
#
_symmetry.space_group_name_H-M   'P 1'
#
loop_
_entity.id
_entity.type
_entity.pdbx_description
1 polymer ?
#
loop_
_entity_poly.entity_id
_entity_poly.type
_entity_poly.pdbx_seq_one_letter_code
_entity_poly.pdbx_strand_id
1 'polypeptide(L)'
;MIKVSNKAKSELSNIINSRKLNPDQCIRLSVPPAWKGEGDFGLVISNYGVSDSIIEFNNKKILLIDADLTNQLSKSNLDFKDGRFTLDIY
;
A
#
# COMPACT_ATOMS: atom_id res chain seq x y z
N MET A 1 7.09 9.57 6.05
CA MET A 1 5.87 8.93 5.53
C MET A 1 5.91 8.97 4.02
N ILE A 2 5.68 7.84 3.36
CA ILE A 2 5.65 7.73 1.90
C ILE A 2 4.60 8.67 1.28
N LYS A 3 4.84 9.15 0.06
CA LYS A 3 3.80 9.82 -0.73
C LYS A 3 3.01 8.80 -1.53
N VAL A 4 1.68 8.95 -1.56
CA VAL A 4 0.80 8.11 -2.39
C VAL A 4 0.00 9.02 -3.31
N SER A 5 0.13 8.82 -4.61
CA SER A 5 -0.56 9.64 -5.60
C SER A 5 -2.08 9.44 -5.55
N ASN A 6 -2.86 10.42 -6.02
CA ASN A 6 -4.32 10.28 -6.08
C ASN A 6 -4.76 9.12 -6.99
N LYS A 7 -4.00 8.83 -8.06
CA LYS A 7 -4.26 7.68 -8.94
C LYS A 7 -4.10 6.36 -8.20
N ALA A 8 -3.00 6.19 -7.46
CA ALA A 8 -2.77 5.01 -6.63
C ALA A 8 -3.86 4.87 -5.55
N LYS A 9 -4.24 5.97 -4.89
CA LYS A 9 -5.32 5.93 -3.89
C LYS A 9 -6.66 5.50 -4.48
N SER A 10 -7.01 6.04 -5.64
CA SER A 10 -8.24 5.66 -6.35
C SER A 10 -8.25 4.19 -6.72
N GLU A 11 -7.14 3.68 -7.26
CA GLU A 11 -7.05 2.28 -7.67
C GLU A 11 -7.06 1.32 -6.49
N LEU A 12 -6.35 1.64 -5.40
CA LEU A 12 -6.42 0.86 -4.15
C LEU A 12 -7.86 0.79 -3.61
N SER A 13 -8.59 1.91 -3.64
CA SER A 13 -10.01 1.93 -3.26
C SER A 13 -10.86 1.04 -4.17
N ASN A 14 -10.64 1.07 -5.50
CA ASN A 14 -11.32 0.19 -6.45
C ASN A 14 -11.07 -1.29 -6.15
N ILE A 15 -9.80 -1.66 -5.88
CA ILE A 15 -9.42 -3.03 -5.52
C ILE A 15 -10.12 -3.46 -4.22
N ILE A 16 -10.17 -2.60 -3.21
CA ILE A 16 -10.86 -2.91 -1.94
C ILE A 16 -12.36 -3.08 -2.17
N ASN A 17 -12.99 -2.20 -2.94
CA ASN A 17 -14.44 -2.26 -3.17
C ASN A 17 -14.86 -3.44 -4.05
N SER A 18 -13.98 -3.90 -4.94
CA SER A 18 -14.23 -5.06 -5.82
C SER A 18 -14.01 -6.40 -5.11
N ARG A 19 -13.27 -6.41 -3.99
CA ARG A 19 -12.98 -7.62 -3.21
C ARG A 19 -13.86 -7.70 -1.97
N LYS A 20 -14.29 -8.90 -1.61
CA LYS A 20 -14.91 -9.17 -0.31
C LYS A 20 -13.82 -9.31 0.75
N LEU A 21 -13.29 -8.19 1.24
CA LEU A 21 -12.35 -8.18 2.36
C LEU A 21 -13.09 -8.34 3.68
N ASN A 22 -12.47 -9.04 4.63
CA ASN A 22 -12.96 -9.03 6.01
C ASN A 22 -12.78 -7.63 6.63
N PRO A 23 -13.57 -7.24 7.64
CA PRO A 23 -13.47 -5.92 8.27
C PRO A 23 -12.09 -5.59 8.86
N ASP A 24 -11.33 -6.61 9.21
CA ASP A 24 -9.99 -6.54 9.77
C ASP A 24 -8.88 -6.63 8.71
N GLN A 25 -9.22 -6.68 7.43
CA GLN A 25 -8.28 -6.79 6.32
C GLN A 25 -8.20 -5.50 5.51
N CYS A 26 -7.01 -5.24 4.96
CA CYS A 26 -6.72 -4.13 4.05
C CYS A 26 -5.55 -4.51 3.13
N ILE A 27 -5.28 -3.67 2.13
CA ILE A 27 -4.08 -3.82 1.29
C ILE A 27 -2.86 -3.36 2.09
N ARG A 28 -1.77 -4.12 2.07
CA ARG A 28 -0.48 -3.84 2.71
C ARG A 28 0.61 -3.75 1.65
N LEU A 29 1.46 -2.73 1.76
CA LEU A 29 2.71 -2.65 1.01
C LEU A 29 3.74 -3.57 1.68
N SER A 30 4.29 -4.52 0.92
CA SER A 30 5.32 -5.45 1.38
C SER A 30 6.54 -5.36 0.48
N VAL A 31 7.73 -5.37 1.08
CA VAL A 31 9.02 -5.42 0.39
C VAL A 31 9.82 -6.64 0.87
N PRO A 32 10.88 -7.08 0.18
CA PRO A 32 11.76 -8.12 0.68
C PRO A 32 12.31 -7.79 2.08
N PRO A 33 12.46 -8.78 2.98
CA PRO A 33 12.28 -10.22 2.75
C PRO A 33 10.84 -10.73 2.91
N ALA A 34 9.88 -9.89 3.33
CA ALA A 34 8.48 -10.28 3.52
C ALA A 34 7.77 -10.55 2.19
N TRP A 35 8.08 -9.76 1.17
CA TRP A 35 7.66 -10.03 -0.21
C TRP A 35 8.47 -11.17 -0.83
N LYS A 36 7.79 -12.16 -1.38
CA LYS A 36 8.37 -13.32 -2.09
C LYS A 36 7.98 -13.41 -3.57
N GLY A 37 7.15 -12.50 -4.05
CA GLY A 37 6.79 -12.45 -5.46
C GLY A 37 7.86 -11.74 -6.30
N GLU A 38 7.57 -11.55 -7.58
CA GLU A 38 8.46 -10.82 -8.48
C GLU A 38 8.52 -9.32 -8.16
N GLY A 39 9.65 -8.69 -8.48
CA GLY A 39 9.89 -7.26 -8.28
C GLY A 39 10.29 -6.88 -6.85
N ASP A 40 10.50 -5.58 -6.65
CA ASP A 40 11.04 -5.03 -5.40
C ASP A 40 9.98 -4.84 -4.30
N PHE A 41 8.70 -4.95 -4.65
CA PHE A 41 7.58 -4.84 -3.70
C PHE A 41 6.33 -5.55 -4.22
N GLY A 42 5.40 -5.80 -3.30
CA GLY A 42 4.05 -6.30 -3.60
C GLY A 42 2.98 -5.60 -2.77
N LEU A 43 1.76 -5.64 -3.29
CA LEU A 43 0.55 -5.20 -2.59
C LEU A 43 -0.29 -6.44 -2.26
N VAL A 44 -0.38 -6.75 -0.97
CA VAL A 44 -1.03 -7.98 -0.47
C VAL A 44 -2.19 -7.66 0.45
N ILE A 45 -3.15 -8.57 0.59
CA ILE A 45 -4.20 -8.43 1.61
C ILE A 45 -3.63 -8.92 2.94
N SER A 46 -3.73 -8.11 3.98
CA SER A 46 -3.24 -8.43 5.32
C SER A 46 -4.16 -7.81 6.37
N ASN A 47 -4.08 -8.36 7.58
CA ASN A 47 -4.71 -7.78 8.75
C ASN A 47 -3.96 -6.52 9.23
N TYR A 48 -4.66 -5.67 9.99
CA TYR A 48 -4.07 -4.52 10.68
C TYR A 48 -3.07 -4.97 11.75
N GLY A 49 -1.90 -4.36 11.75
CA GLY A 49 -0.87 -4.47 12.78
C GLY A 49 -0.90 -3.29 13.74
N VAL A 50 -0.37 -3.50 14.95
CA VAL A 50 -0.37 -2.49 16.03
C VAL A 50 0.43 -1.24 15.66
N SER A 51 1.47 -1.38 14.84
CA SER A 51 2.38 -0.31 14.45
C SER A 51 2.22 0.11 12.99
N ASP A 52 1.14 -0.25 12.32
CA ASP A 52 0.95 0.13 10.93
C ASP A 52 0.68 1.64 10.78
N SER A 53 1.35 2.26 9.83
CA SER A 53 0.93 3.52 9.25
C SER A 53 -0.20 3.25 8.24
N ILE A 54 -1.31 3.95 8.41
CA ILE A 54 -2.53 3.76 7.62
C ILE A 54 -2.71 4.95 6.68
N ILE A 55 -2.81 4.68 5.38
CA ILE A 55 -3.21 5.69 4.39
C ILE A 55 -4.72 5.60 4.19
N GLU A 56 -5.38 6.74 4.32
CA GLU A 56 -6.82 6.88 4.11
C GLU A 56 -7.14 7.67 2.84
N PHE A 57 -8.26 7.32 2.22
CA PHE A 57 -8.83 8.01 1.07
C PHE A 57 -10.35 7.88 1.10
N ASN A 58 -11.07 9.00 1.00
CA ASN A 58 -12.53 9.07 1.10
C ASN A 58 -13.09 8.32 2.33
N ASN A 59 -12.49 8.58 3.51
CA ASN A 59 -12.82 7.94 4.79
C ASN A 59 -12.71 6.40 4.80
N LYS A 60 -11.96 5.83 3.86
CA LYS A 60 -11.63 4.40 3.82
C LYS A 60 -10.13 4.23 4.01
N LYS A 61 -9.76 3.22 4.79
CA LYS A 61 -8.38 2.75 4.92
C LYS A 61 -8.04 1.98 3.65
N ILE A 62 -7.01 2.42 2.93
CA ILE A 62 -6.69 1.89 1.60
C ILE A 62 -5.31 1.25 1.50
N LEU A 63 -4.41 1.56 2.42
CA LEU A 63 -3.07 1.00 2.43
C LEU A 63 -2.51 0.95 3.85
N LEU A 64 -1.92 -0.20 4.20
CA LEU A 64 -1.13 -0.43 5.39
C LEU A 64 0.35 -0.43 5.03
N ILE A 65 1.15 0.21 5.87
CA ILE A 65 2.60 0.26 5.74
C ILE A 65 3.18 -0.01 7.11
N ASP A 66 4.06 -1.00 7.18
CA ASP A 66 4.78 -1.31 8.40
C ASP A 66 5.58 -0.09 8.89
N ALA A 67 5.71 0.11 10.20
CA ALA A 67 6.45 1.23 10.78
C ALA A 67 7.90 1.29 10.29
N ASP A 68 8.58 0.14 10.22
CA ASP A 68 9.98 0.06 9.82
C ASP A 68 10.14 0.44 8.34
N LEU A 69 9.15 0.03 7.52
CA LEU A 69 9.10 0.36 6.11
C LEU A 69 8.76 1.83 5.86
N THR A 70 7.92 2.44 6.71
CA THR A 70 7.48 3.83 6.57
C THR A 70 8.65 4.82 6.62
N ASN A 71 9.66 4.52 7.43
CA ASN A 71 10.88 5.33 7.54
C ASN A 71 11.78 5.18 6.31
N GLN A 72 11.95 3.95 5.84
CA GLN A 72 12.75 3.64 4.65
C GLN A 72 12.16 4.27 3.38
N LEU A 73 10.83 4.29 3.27
CA LEU A 73 10.11 4.83 2.12
C LEU A 73 9.74 6.31 2.25
N SER A 74 10.35 7.04 3.18
CA SER A 74 10.04 8.45 3.44
C SER A 74 10.30 9.37 2.24
N LYS A 75 11.18 8.98 1.33
CA LYS A 75 11.46 9.69 0.05
C LYS A 75 10.81 9.04 -1.16
N SER A 76 10.01 8.01 -0.96
CA SER A 76 9.37 7.28 -2.05
C SER A 76 7.99 7.84 -2.38
N ASN A 77 7.58 7.63 -3.62
CA ASN A 77 6.25 7.94 -4.12
C ASN A 77 5.64 6.68 -4.75
N LEU A 78 4.55 6.19 -4.14
CA LEU A 78 3.72 5.14 -4.71
C LEU A 78 2.72 5.77 -5.69
N ASP A 79 2.81 5.35 -6.96
CA ASP A 79 1.94 5.82 -8.03
C ASP A 79 1.30 4.63 -8.77
N PHE A 80 0.28 4.93 -9.57
CA PHE A 80 -0.35 4.00 -10.49
C PHE A 80 -0.32 4.59 -11.90
N LYS A 81 0.54 4.02 -12.74
CA LYS A 81 0.80 4.44 -14.13
C LYS A 81 0.97 3.22 -15.02
N ASP A 82 0.51 3.32 -16.26
CA ASP A 82 0.60 2.26 -17.27
C ASP A 82 0.02 0.91 -16.80
N GLY A 83 -1.09 0.95 -16.03
CA GLY A 83 -1.79 -0.23 -15.54
C GLY A 83 -1.09 -0.99 -14.40
N ARG A 84 -0.04 -0.43 -13.80
CA ARG A 84 0.70 -1.04 -12.70
C ARG A 84 1.05 -0.04 -11.60
N PHE A 85 1.28 -0.56 -10.40
CA PHE A 85 1.84 0.22 -9.31
C PHE A 85 3.33 0.40 -9.50
N THR A 86 3.84 1.60 -9.20
CA THR A 86 5.27 1.91 -9.24
C THR A 86 5.69 2.62 -7.96
N LEU A 87 6.91 2.32 -7.53
CA LEU A 87 7.53 2.95 -6.37
C LEU A 87 8.75 3.73 -6.82
N ASP A 88 8.58 5.04 -7.01
CA ASP A 88 9.66 5.92 -7.47
C ASP A 88 10.37 6.54 -6.24
N ILE A 89 11.69 6.74 -6.30
CA ILE A 89 12.51 7.35 -5.23
C ILE A 89 13.05 8.70 -5.72
N TYR A 90 13.02 9.71 -4.86
CA TYR A 90 13.56 11.05 -5.12
C TYR A 90 14.72 11.41 -4.18
#